data_AF-A0A3D1T423-F1
#
_entry.id   AF-A0A3D1T423-F1
#
_cell.length_a   1.000
_cell.length_b   1.000
_cell.length_c   1.000
_cell.angle_alpha   90.00
_cell.angle_beta   90.00
_cell.angle_gamma   90.00
#
_symmetry.space_group_name_H-M   'P 1'
#
loop_
_entity.id
_entity.type
_entity.pdbx_description
1 polymer ?
#
loop_
_entity_poly.entity_id
_entity_poly.type
_entity_poly.pdbx_seq_one_letter_code
_entity_poly.pdbx_strand_id
1 'polypeptide(L)'
;EVAQAVKLIDQEIGKLFSYMKKSDILSDTAVMILADHGMSPVSKAIPINVLMNNNFDQAAVVVDGRNAYIWLNGDDAAAVTAFFEAQEGVARITSKGSPEAQALRVDCERCPDLILDSEPGYLFIPEALLWMYQGMHGTTEDSDMNIPMVFFGSGIPQNQEMADAKIVDLAALTCKLMGLTADGFDGTVPLLTAPGAEA
;
A
#
# COMPACT_ATOMS: atom_id res chain seq x y z
N GLU A 1 10.54 -7.98 18.38
CA GLU A 1 11.40 -7.43 17.31
C GLU A 1 10.83 -6.14 16.73
N VAL A 2 9.61 -6.11 16.19
CA VAL A 2 8.98 -4.89 15.61
C VAL A 2 9.06 -3.66 16.54
N ALA A 3 8.65 -3.78 17.81
CA ALA A 3 8.71 -2.65 18.75
C ALA A 3 10.14 -2.12 19.01
N GLN A 4 11.16 -2.95 18.85
CA GLN A 4 12.56 -2.52 18.96
C GLN A 4 12.99 -1.79 17.68
N ALA A 5 12.59 -2.28 16.50
CA ALA A 5 12.84 -1.60 15.23
C ALA A 5 12.19 -0.20 15.21
N VAL A 6 10.94 -0.08 15.68
CA VAL A 6 10.26 1.22 15.80
C VAL A 6 11.01 2.17 16.74
N LYS A 7 11.53 1.68 17.87
CA LYS A 7 12.37 2.49 18.76
C LYS A 7 13.66 2.95 18.10
N LEU A 8 14.28 2.11 17.26
CA LEU A 8 15.46 2.51 16.50
C LEU A 8 15.12 3.58 15.48
N ILE A 9 14.00 3.45 14.77
CA ILE A 9 13.52 4.48 13.82
C ILE A 9 13.32 5.83 14.53
N ASP A 10 12.66 5.83 15.69
CA ASP A 10 12.48 7.04 16.52
C ASP A 10 13.83 7.68 16.92
N GLN A 11 14.81 6.85 17.31
CA GLN A 11 16.16 7.34 17.62
C GLN A 11 16.87 7.96 16.41
N GLU A 12 16.72 7.36 15.22
CA GLU A 12 17.30 7.91 13.99
C GLU A 12 16.61 9.22 13.57
N ILE A 13 15.29 9.34 13.74
CA ILE A 13 14.56 10.60 13.56
C ILE A 13 15.10 11.67 14.52
N GLY A 14 15.30 11.33 15.79
CA GLY A 14 15.91 12.23 16.78
C GLY A 14 17.33 12.69 16.39
N LYS A 15 18.14 11.81 15.81
CA LYS A 15 19.48 12.15 15.29
C LYS A 15 19.40 13.09 14.09
N LEU A 16 18.52 12.80 13.13
CA LEU A 16 18.28 13.67 11.97
C LEU A 16 17.96 15.10 12.43
N PHE A 17 17.03 15.27 13.37
CA PHE A 17 16.67 16.58 13.88
C PHE A 17 17.79 17.24 14.67
N SER A 18 18.61 16.46 15.37
CA SER A 18 19.79 17.00 16.05
C SER A 18 20.78 17.60 15.06
N TYR A 19 20.96 17.01 13.88
CA TYR A 19 21.78 17.58 12.82
C TYR A 19 21.14 18.81 12.20
N MET A 20 19.84 18.77 11.87
CA MET A 20 19.13 19.92 11.30
C MET A 20 19.17 21.14 12.21
N LYS A 21 19.06 20.95 13.53
CA LYS A 21 19.20 22.03 14.53
C LYS A 21 20.62 22.57 14.59
N LYS A 22 21.64 21.70 14.60
CA LYS A 22 23.05 22.12 14.62
C LYS A 22 23.45 22.90 13.37
N SER A 23 22.80 22.60 12.24
CA SER A 23 23.00 23.28 10.97
C SER A 23 22.10 24.50 10.76
N ASP A 24 21.25 24.86 11.73
CA ASP A 24 20.32 25.99 11.68
C ASP A 24 19.35 25.97 10.47
N ILE A 25 19.04 24.77 9.95
CA ILE A 25 18.13 24.61 8.80
C ILE A 25 16.72 24.21 9.23
N LEU A 26 16.54 23.74 10.48
CA LEU A 26 15.26 23.18 10.93
C LEU A 26 14.10 24.18 10.82
N SER A 27 14.32 25.45 11.15
CA SER A 27 13.28 26.48 11.11
C SER A 27 12.83 26.85 9.70
N ASP A 28 13.64 26.56 8.68
CA ASP A 28 13.34 26.84 7.27
C ASP A 28 13.08 25.57 6.46
N THR A 29 12.94 24.41 7.12
CA THR A 29 12.67 23.14 6.46
C THR A 29 11.27 22.65 6.79
N ALA A 30 10.50 22.33 5.74
CA ALA A 30 9.31 21.50 5.88
C ALA A 30 9.73 20.03 5.95
N VAL A 31 9.21 19.28 6.92
CA VAL A 31 9.54 17.86 7.12
C VAL A 31 8.27 17.03 7.05
N MET A 32 8.36 15.93 6.30
CA MET A 32 7.30 14.93 6.13
C MET A 32 7.90 13.56 6.45
N ILE A 33 7.38 12.90 7.47
CA ILE A 33 7.72 11.53 7.85
C ILE A 33 6.55 10.64 7.44
N LEU A 34 6.84 9.66 6.60
CA LEU A 34 5.85 8.85 5.89
C LEU A 34 6.31 7.38 5.87
N ALA A 35 5.40 6.50 5.47
CA ALA A 35 5.71 5.16 4.97
C ALA A 35 5.06 4.96 3.59
N ASP A 36 5.37 3.87 2.93
CA ASP A 36 4.75 3.44 1.67
C ASP A 36 3.54 2.54 1.90
N HIS A 37 3.62 1.64 2.89
CA HIS A 37 2.54 0.73 3.26
C HIS A 37 2.61 0.31 4.73
N GLY A 38 1.55 -0.35 5.17
CA GLY A 38 1.45 -1.05 6.45
C GLY A 38 2.05 -2.46 6.41
N MET A 39 1.61 -3.31 7.33
CA MET A 39 2.08 -4.69 7.47
C MET A 39 1.08 -5.51 8.26
N SER A 40 0.74 -6.71 7.77
CA SER A 40 -0.18 -7.65 8.42
C SER A 40 0.52 -8.97 8.75
N PRO A 41 0.16 -9.64 9.86
CA PRO A 41 0.72 -10.96 10.17
C PRO A 41 0.25 -12.01 9.16
N VAL A 42 1.14 -12.94 8.82
CA VAL A 42 0.83 -14.08 7.93
C VAL A 42 1.25 -15.39 8.56
N SER A 43 0.44 -16.43 8.38
CA SER A 43 0.69 -17.77 8.94
C SER A 43 0.09 -18.92 8.11
N LYS A 44 -0.49 -18.62 6.94
CA LYS A 44 -1.08 -19.59 6.02
C LYS A 44 -0.64 -19.33 4.59
N ALA A 45 -0.62 -20.36 3.76
CA ALA A 45 -0.17 -20.28 2.38
C ALA A 45 -1.28 -20.64 1.39
N ILE A 46 -1.32 -19.93 0.27
CA ILE A 46 -2.09 -20.27 -0.93
C ILE A 46 -1.06 -20.64 -2.01
N PRO A 47 -0.89 -21.92 -2.36
CA PRO A 47 0.15 -22.37 -3.28
C PRO A 47 -0.25 -22.10 -4.74
N ILE A 48 -0.48 -20.83 -5.10
CA ILE A 48 -1.13 -20.43 -6.36
C ILE A 48 -0.42 -20.93 -7.61
N ASN A 49 0.92 -20.98 -7.63
CA ASN A 49 1.65 -21.55 -8.77
C ASN A 49 1.31 -23.03 -9.02
N VAL A 50 1.09 -23.81 -7.96
CA VAL A 50 0.68 -25.21 -8.07
C VAL A 50 -0.78 -25.30 -8.51
N LEU A 51 -1.64 -24.46 -7.94
CA LEU A 51 -3.05 -24.39 -8.31
C LEU A 51 -3.22 -24.02 -9.79
N MET A 52 -2.48 -23.03 -10.28
CA MET A 52 -2.49 -22.60 -11.69
C MET A 52 -2.02 -23.73 -12.61
N ASN A 53 -0.81 -24.25 -12.40
CA ASN A 53 -0.21 -25.25 -13.29
C ASN A 53 -0.99 -26.57 -13.39
N ASN A 54 -1.83 -26.88 -12.40
CA ASN A 54 -2.63 -28.10 -12.39
C ASN A 54 -4.02 -27.94 -13.03
N ASN A 55 -4.50 -26.71 -13.23
CA ASN A 55 -5.89 -26.45 -13.64
C ASN A 55 -6.01 -25.60 -14.92
N PHE A 56 -4.95 -24.90 -15.32
CA PHE A 56 -4.96 -23.95 -16.44
C PHE A 56 -3.70 -24.10 -17.29
N ASP A 57 -3.86 -24.08 -18.62
CA ASP A 57 -2.77 -24.38 -19.56
C ASP A 57 -2.05 -23.12 -20.06
N GLN A 58 -2.74 -21.99 -20.14
CA GLN A 58 -2.22 -20.76 -20.75
C GLN A 58 -2.01 -19.64 -19.75
N ALA A 59 -2.85 -19.58 -18.72
CA ALA A 59 -2.84 -18.50 -17.77
C ALA A 59 -1.51 -18.45 -16.98
N ALA A 60 -0.98 -17.24 -16.82
CA ALA A 60 0.26 -16.98 -16.10
C ALA A 60 -0.03 -16.19 -14.82
N VAL A 61 0.73 -16.47 -13.77
CA VAL A 61 0.61 -15.80 -12.48
C VAL A 61 1.93 -15.20 -12.01
N VAL A 62 1.86 -14.00 -11.43
CA VAL A 62 2.93 -13.38 -10.66
C VAL A 62 2.39 -13.12 -9.26
N VAL A 63 3.19 -13.43 -8.24
CA VAL A 63 2.83 -13.19 -6.84
C VAL A 63 3.66 -12.05 -6.27
N ASP A 64 3.04 -11.20 -5.47
CA ASP A 64 3.72 -10.21 -4.66
C ASP A 64 3.06 -10.16 -3.28
N GLY A 65 3.70 -10.82 -2.32
CA GLY A 65 3.21 -10.88 -0.95
C GLY A 65 1.78 -11.43 -0.86
N ARG A 66 0.89 -10.59 -0.34
CA ARG A 66 -0.53 -10.91 -0.12
C ARG A 66 -1.40 -10.75 -1.37
N ASN A 67 -0.79 -10.45 -2.51
CA ASN A 67 -1.45 -10.28 -3.80
C ASN A 67 -0.94 -11.27 -4.85
N ALA A 68 -1.83 -11.62 -5.79
CA ALA A 68 -1.45 -12.32 -7.00
C ALA A 68 -2.07 -11.65 -8.23
N TYR A 69 -1.34 -11.70 -9.33
CA TYR A 69 -1.66 -11.05 -10.60
C TYR A 69 -1.74 -12.13 -11.68
N ILE A 70 -2.89 -12.28 -12.31
CA ILE A 70 -3.15 -13.35 -13.28
C ILE A 70 -3.41 -12.75 -14.67
N TRP A 71 -2.63 -13.17 -15.65
CA TRP A 71 -2.92 -12.97 -17.07
C TRP A 71 -3.52 -14.25 -17.64
N LEU A 72 -4.71 -14.17 -18.23
CA LEU A 72 -5.46 -15.34 -18.68
C LEU A 72 -4.85 -15.98 -19.93
N ASN A 73 -4.24 -15.18 -20.80
CA ASN A 73 -3.52 -15.62 -22.01
C ASN A 73 -4.31 -16.60 -22.91
N GLY A 74 -5.64 -16.57 -22.88
CA GLY A 74 -6.50 -17.43 -23.68
C GLY A 74 -7.32 -18.44 -22.88
N ASP A 75 -7.08 -18.61 -21.58
CA ASP A 75 -7.97 -19.39 -20.71
C ASP A 75 -9.27 -18.62 -20.39
N ASP A 76 -10.33 -19.37 -20.11
CA ASP A 76 -11.67 -18.82 -19.87
C ASP A 76 -11.71 -18.02 -18.56
N ALA A 77 -12.00 -16.73 -18.67
CA ALA A 77 -12.04 -15.80 -17.55
C ALA A 77 -13.02 -16.24 -16.43
N ALA A 78 -14.20 -16.74 -16.80
CA ALA A 78 -15.21 -17.15 -15.84
C ALA A 78 -14.80 -18.45 -15.12
N ALA A 79 -14.17 -19.38 -15.84
CA ALA A 79 -13.64 -20.60 -15.24
C ALA A 79 -12.51 -20.32 -14.25
N VAL A 80 -11.55 -19.46 -14.62
CA VAL A 80 -10.43 -19.07 -13.75
C VAL A 80 -10.94 -18.32 -12.51
N THR A 81 -11.85 -17.36 -12.70
CA THR A 81 -12.45 -16.58 -11.60
C THR A 81 -13.18 -17.49 -10.62
N ALA A 82 -14.11 -18.34 -11.10
CA ALA A 82 -14.88 -19.23 -10.24
C ALA A 82 -14.01 -20.25 -9.49
N PHE A 83 -12.90 -20.70 -10.11
CA PHE A 83 -11.94 -21.56 -9.44
C PHE A 83 -11.28 -20.87 -8.25
N PHE A 84 -10.85 -19.60 -8.41
CA PHE A 84 -10.18 -18.85 -7.35
C PHE A 84 -11.12 -18.31 -6.27
N GLU A 85 -12.36 -17.96 -6.62
CA GLU A 85 -13.40 -17.64 -5.64
C GLU A 85 -13.68 -18.80 -4.68
N ALA A 86 -13.48 -20.05 -5.13
CA ALA A 86 -13.66 -21.24 -4.31
C ALA A 86 -12.42 -21.62 -3.46
N GLN A 87 -11.29 -20.94 -3.63
CA GLN A 87 -10.07 -21.26 -2.87
C GLN A 87 -10.10 -20.60 -1.49
N GLU A 88 -9.79 -21.41 -0.48
CA GLU A 88 -9.60 -20.90 0.88
C GLU A 88 -8.49 -19.85 0.91
N GLY A 89 -8.74 -18.72 1.57
CA GLY A 89 -7.78 -17.64 1.71
C GLY A 89 -7.79 -16.61 0.58
N VAL A 90 -8.58 -16.77 -0.49
CA VAL A 90 -8.79 -15.70 -1.48
C VAL A 90 -9.93 -14.80 -1.01
N ALA A 91 -9.65 -13.53 -0.74
CA ALA A 91 -10.63 -12.58 -0.20
C ALA A 91 -11.36 -11.80 -1.29
N ARG A 92 -10.63 -11.41 -2.34
CA ARG A 92 -11.16 -10.56 -3.41
C ARG A 92 -10.50 -10.89 -4.73
N ILE A 93 -11.29 -10.80 -5.79
CA ILE A 93 -10.81 -10.80 -7.17
C ILE A 93 -11.25 -9.49 -7.81
N THR A 94 -10.30 -8.72 -8.35
CA THR A 94 -10.55 -7.50 -9.11
C THR A 94 -10.20 -7.73 -10.56
N SER A 95 -11.18 -7.63 -11.44
CA SER A 95 -11.01 -7.84 -12.88
C SER A 95 -10.62 -6.54 -13.58
N LYS A 96 -9.78 -6.64 -14.61
CA LYS A 96 -9.44 -5.51 -15.49
C LYS A 96 -10.69 -4.88 -16.09
N GLY A 97 -10.72 -3.55 -16.21
CA GLY A 97 -11.88 -2.81 -16.70
C GLY A 97 -13.07 -2.75 -15.75
N SER A 98 -13.02 -3.37 -14.56
CA SER A 98 -14.11 -3.29 -13.59
C SER A 98 -14.16 -1.92 -12.90
N PRO A 99 -15.32 -1.50 -12.37
CA PRO A 99 -15.42 -0.28 -11.56
C PRO A 99 -14.42 -0.25 -10.38
N GLU A 100 -14.16 -1.41 -9.78
CA GLU A 100 -13.20 -1.57 -8.68
C GLU A 100 -11.77 -1.32 -9.16
N ALA A 101 -11.37 -1.88 -10.30
CA ALA A 101 -10.04 -1.63 -10.88
C ALA A 101 -9.82 -0.14 -11.22
N GLN A 102 -10.88 0.54 -11.69
CA GLN A 102 -10.85 1.98 -11.94
C GLN A 102 -10.76 2.79 -10.65
N ALA A 103 -11.53 2.42 -9.62
CA ALA A 103 -11.49 3.06 -8.31
C ALA A 103 -10.12 2.94 -7.64
N LEU A 104 -9.47 1.78 -7.77
CA LEU A 104 -8.10 1.53 -7.31
C LEU A 104 -7.03 2.16 -8.22
N ARG A 105 -7.43 2.75 -9.37
CA ARG A 105 -6.53 3.34 -10.37
C ARG A 105 -5.47 2.37 -10.90
N VAL A 106 -5.82 1.09 -10.96
CA VAL A 106 -4.95 0.02 -11.49
C VAL A 106 -5.34 -0.37 -12.93
N ASP A 107 -6.49 0.08 -13.43
CA ASP A 107 -6.97 -0.20 -14.78
C ASP A 107 -6.13 0.51 -15.86
N CYS A 108 -5.01 -0.14 -16.23
CA CYS A 108 -4.06 0.34 -17.21
C CYS A 108 -3.59 -0.80 -18.13
N GLU A 109 -2.81 -0.46 -19.16
CA GLU A 109 -2.31 -1.45 -20.13
C GLU A 109 -1.59 -2.62 -19.44
N ARG A 110 -0.77 -2.33 -18.42
CA ARG A 110 0.01 -3.31 -17.66
C ARG A 110 -0.78 -4.08 -16.60
N CYS A 111 -2.03 -3.70 -16.35
CA CYS A 111 -2.89 -4.39 -15.40
C CYS A 111 -3.09 -5.84 -15.84
N PRO A 112 -2.94 -6.83 -14.93
CA PRO A 112 -3.32 -8.21 -15.20
C PRO A 112 -4.83 -8.29 -15.47
N ASP A 113 -5.28 -9.42 -16.01
CA ASP A 113 -6.71 -9.64 -16.24
C ASP A 113 -7.46 -9.78 -14.90
N LEU A 114 -6.82 -10.40 -13.90
CA LEU A 114 -7.33 -10.54 -12.53
C LEU A 114 -6.25 -10.16 -11.50
N ILE A 115 -6.64 -9.45 -10.45
CA ILE A 115 -5.85 -9.19 -9.24
C ILE A 115 -6.55 -9.89 -8.07
N LEU A 116 -5.81 -10.71 -7.33
CA LEU A 116 -6.31 -11.42 -6.17
C LEU A 116 -5.72 -10.81 -4.90
N ASP A 117 -6.57 -10.45 -3.94
CA ASP A 117 -6.17 -10.17 -2.56
C ASP A 117 -6.39 -11.43 -1.71
N SER A 118 -5.44 -11.72 -0.82
CA SER A 118 -5.60 -12.79 0.17
C SER A 118 -6.35 -12.34 1.43
N GLU A 119 -7.05 -13.26 2.08
CA GLU A 119 -7.64 -13.06 3.40
C GLU A 119 -6.56 -12.77 4.47
N PRO A 120 -6.93 -12.16 5.61
CA PRO A 120 -6.03 -11.98 6.75
C PRO A 120 -5.31 -13.27 7.12
N GLY A 121 -3.98 -13.19 7.23
CA GLY A 121 -3.14 -14.32 7.61
C GLY A 121 -2.68 -15.22 6.46
N TYR A 122 -3.20 -15.05 5.25
CA TYR A 122 -2.79 -15.82 4.07
C TYR A 122 -1.72 -15.10 3.25
N LEU A 123 -0.95 -15.88 2.49
CA LEU A 123 0.12 -15.42 1.61
C LEU A 123 0.13 -16.27 0.34
N PHE A 124 0.28 -15.66 -0.84
CA PHE A 124 0.42 -16.41 -2.10
C PHE A 124 1.84 -16.96 -2.26
N ILE A 125 2.09 -18.13 -1.67
CA ILE A 125 3.43 -18.75 -1.62
C ILE A 125 3.32 -20.28 -1.54
N PRO A 126 4.34 -21.05 -1.96
CA PRO A 126 4.44 -22.45 -1.58
C PRO A 126 4.51 -22.63 -0.06
N GLU A 127 3.75 -23.58 0.49
CA GLU A 127 3.70 -23.87 1.94
C GLU A 127 5.09 -24.14 2.55
N ALA A 128 5.98 -24.79 1.78
CA ALA A 128 7.35 -25.07 2.21
C ALA A 128 8.21 -23.82 2.51
N LEU A 129 7.79 -22.63 2.06
CA LEU A 129 8.49 -21.36 2.29
C LEU A 129 7.81 -20.48 3.34
N LEU A 130 6.61 -20.86 3.80
CA LEU A 130 5.80 -20.04 4.70
C LEU A 130 6.53 -19.70 6.01
N TRP A 131 7.33 -20.62 6.53
CA TRP A 131 8.10 -20.43 7.78
C TRP A 131 9.10 -19.27 7.73
N MET A 132 9.45 -18.78 6.53
CA MET A 132 10.35 -17.64 6.34
C MET A 132 9.65 -16.28 6.55
N TYR A 133 8.32 -16.27 6.65
CA TYR A 133 7.51 -15.06 6.71
C TYR A 133 6.69 -15.01 8.00
N GLN A 134 6.68 -13.84 8.63
CA GLN A 134 5.86 -13.58 9.82
C GLN A 134 4.90 -12.40 9.63
N GLY A 135 5.16 -11.56 8.63
CA GLY A 135 4.28 -10.48 8.20
C GLY A 135 4.49 -10.19 6.73
N MET A 136 3.43 -9.72 6.08
CA MET A 136 3.44 -9.26 4.70
C MET A 136 2.37 -8.19 4.45
N HIS A 137 2.41 -7.54 3.30
CA HIS A 137 1.48 -6.50 2.85
C HIS A 137 1.09 -6.73 1.39
N GLY A 138 0.34 -5.79 0.82
CA GLY A 138 0.03 -5.70 -0.61
C GLY A 138 -1.47 -5.57 -0.90
N THR A 139 -2.32 -5.97 0.06
CA THR A 139 -3.77 -6.00 -0.15
C THR A 139 -4.38 -4.61 -0.03
N THR A 140 -5.67 -4.53 -0.38
CA THR A 140 -6.49 -3.34 -0.14
C THR A 140 -7.01 -3.21 1.31
N GLU A 141 -6.52 -4.03 2.25
CA GLU A 141 -6.91 -3.94 3.67
C GLU A 141 -6.26 -2.75 4.37
N ASP A 142 -6.97 -2.16 5.31
CA ASP A 142 -6.50 -1.03 6.12
C ASP A 142 -5.16 -1.28 6.80
N SER A 143 -4.86 -2.51 7.23
CA SER A 143 -3.58 -2.85 7.86
C SER A 143 -2.40 -2.87 6.89
N ASP A 144 -2.64 -3.01 5.59
CA ASP A 144 -1.64 -2.91 4.53
C ASP A 144 -1.59 -1.49 3.92
N MET A 145 -2.71 -0.76 3.93
CA MET A 145 -2.84 0.55 3.28
C MET A 145 -2.59 1.74 4.22
N ASN A 146 -2.94 1.63 5.50
CA ASN A 146 -2.80 2.73 6.44
C ASN A 146 -1.34 2.90 6.90
N ILE A 147 -0.85 4.13 6.78
CA ILE A 147 0.52 4.50 7.09
C ILE A 147 0.56 5.66 8.09
N PRO A 148 1.64 5.79 8.88
CA PRO A 148 1.88 7.01 9.62
C PRO A 148 2.20 8.17 8.65
N MET A 149 1.54 9.30 8.84
CA MET A 149 1.85 10.54 8.13
C MET A 149 2.02 11.67 9.14
N VAL A 150 3.26 12.12 9.33
CA VAL A 150 3.61 13.15 10.32
C VAL A 150 4.31 14.31 9.62
N PHE A 151 3.79 15.52 9.83
CA PHE A 151 4.23 16.73 9.13
C PHE A 151 4.53 17.84 10.13
N PHE A 152 5.64 18.54 9.95
CA PHE A 152 5.97 19.73 10.75
C PHE A 152 7.05 20.59 10.08
N GLY A 153 7.31 21.77 10.65
CA GLY A 153 8.35 22.68 10.17
C GLY A 153 7.80 23.84 9.34
N SER A 154 8.66 24.44 8.51
CA SER A 154 8.35 25.66 7.78
C SER A 154 7.14 25.46 6.84
N GLY A 155 6.17 26.38 6.88
CA GLY A 155 4.97 26.32 6.04
C GLY A 155 3.92 25.27 6.44
N ILE A 156 4.17 24.46 7.48
CA ILE A 156 3.24 23.41 7.94
C ILE A 156 2.50 23.85 9.21
N PRO A 157 1.15 23.99 9.16
CA PRO A 157 0.35 24.33 10.34
C PRO A 157 0.53 23.33 11.48
N GLN A 158 0.60 23.83 12.71
CA GLN A 158 0.77 23.02 13.92
C GLN A 158 -0.55 22.81 14.64
N ASN A 159 -0.67 21.70 15.37
CA ASN A 159 -1.88 21.29 16.11
C ASN A 159 -3.12 21.19 15.20
N GLN A 160 -2.94 20.58 14.03
CA GLN A 160 -3.99 20.31 13.05
C GLN A 160 -3.86 18.87 12.56
N GLU A 161 -4.96 18.30 12.08
CA GLU A 161 -5.02 17.01 11.41
C GLU A 161 -5.48 17.20 9.96
N MET A 162 -5.13 16.26 9.08
CA MET A 162 -5.73 16.20 7.75
C MET A 162 -7.14 15.64 7.89
N ALA A 163 -8.14 16.32 7.33
CA ALA A 163 -9.53 15.86 7.38
C ALA A 163 -9.72 14.52 6.65
N ASP A 164 -8.96 14.32 5.58
CA ASP A 164 -8.88 13.06 4.83
C ASP A 164 -7.42 12.92 4.36
N ALA A 165 -6.71 11.93 4.90
CA ALA A 165 -5.28 11.76 4.65
C ALA A 165 -5.06 10.75 3.51
N LYS A 166 -4.62 11.25 2.35
CA LYS A 166 -4.32 10.41 1.18
C LYS A 166 -2.89 10.59 0.72
N ILE A 167 -2.20 9.48 0.46
CA ILE A 167 -0.82 9.53 -0.03
C ILE A 167 -0.69 10.25 -1.39
N VAL A 168 -1.73 10.19 -2.23
CA VAL A 168 -1.75 10.87 -3.54
C VAL A 168 -1.73 12.40 -3.44
N ASP A 169 -2.10 12.96 -2.29
CA ASP A 169 -2.12 14.41 -2.04
C ASP A 169 -0.72 14.99 -1.81
N LEU A 170 0.28 14.14 -1.51
CA LEU A 170 1.63 14.56 -1.14
C LEU A 170 2.35 15.33 -2.25
N ALA A 171 2.12 14.98 -3.52
CA ALA A 171 2.74 15.67 -4.64
C ALA A 171 2.25 17.14 -4.73
N ALA A 172 0.93 17.34 -4.64
CA ALA A 172 0.32 18.67 -4.64
C ALA A 172 0.77 19.50 -3.42
N LEU A 173 0.82 18.88 -2.24
CA LEU A 173 1.32 19.52 -1.02
C LEU A 173 2.79 19.94 -1.15
N THR A 174 3.64 19.08 -1.70
CA THR A 174 5.07 19.36 -1.90
C THR A 174 5.27 20.53 -2.86
N CYS A 175 4.57 20.55 -4.00
CA CYS A 175 4.62 21.69 -4.93
C CYS A 175 4.21 22.99 -4.25
N LYS A 176 3.12 22.98 -3.47
CA LYS A 176 2.69 24.17 -2.71
C LYS A 176 3.77 24.66 -1.74
N LEU A 177 4.41 23.76 -0.99
CA LEU A 177 5.48 24.10 -0.05
C LEU A 177 6.72 24.66 -0.75
N MET A 178 7.00 24.21 -1.98
CA MET A 178 8.09 24.72 -2.81
C MET A 178 7.74 26.02 -3.57
N GLY A 179 6.50 26.53 -3.45
CA GLY A 179 6.03 27.67 -4.23
C GLY A 179 5.84 27.37 -5.72
N LEU A 180 5.68 26.11 -6.08
CA LEU A 180 5.41 25.63 -7.43
C LEU A 180 3.90 25.49 -7.68
N THR A 181 3.49 25.66 -8.92
CA THR A 181 2.16 25.29 -9.38
C THR A 181 2.09 23.79 -9.62
N ALA A 182 1.06 23.14 -9.09
CA ALA A 182 0.76 21.74 -9.33
C ALA A 182 -0.50 21.62 -10.21
N ASP A 183 -0.38 20.94 -11.35
CA ASP A 183 -1.48 20.53 -12.20
C ASP A 183 -1.32 19.05 -12.61
N GLY A 184 -2.44 18.39 -12.96
CA GLY A 184 -2.43 17.01 -13.45
C GLY A 184 -2.16 15.92 -12.41
N PHE A 185 -2.06 16.25 -11.12
CA PHE A 185 -2.02 15.25 -10.06
C PHE A 185 -3.42 14.74 -9.73
N ASP A 186 -3.46 13.49 -9.28
CA ASP A 186 -4.67 12.84 -8.80
C ASP A 186 -5.10 13.35 -7.41
N GLY A 187 -4.12 13.73 -6.60
CA GLY A 187 -4.35 14.32 -5.28
C GLY A 187 -4.39 15.84 -5.30
N THR A 188 -4.80 16.40 -4.17
CA THR A 188 -4.97 17.83 -3.94
C THR A 188 -4.24 18.27 -2.68
N VAL A 189 -4.19 19.57 -2.38
CA VAL A 189 -3.65 20.02 -1.10
C VAL A 189 -4.66 19.67 0.00
N PRO A 190 -4.28 18.90 1.04
CA PRO A 190 -5.23 18.44 2.05
C PRO A 190 -5.93 19.58 2.78
N LEU A 191 -7.22 19.37 3.07
CA LEU A 191 -7.96 20.20 4.01
C LEU A 191 -7.56 19.83 5.45
N LEU A 192 -7.45 20.85 6.29
CA LEU A 192 -7.06 20.68 7.69
C LEU A 192 -8.27 20.84 8.62
N THR A 193 -8.27 20.07 9.70
CA THR A 193 -9.26 20.11 10.77
C THR A 193 -8.60 20.17 12.14
N ALA A 194 -9.35 20.62 13.14
CA ALA A 194 -8.89 20.61 14.52
C ALA A 194 -8.68 19.16 15.00
N PRO A 195 -7.70 18.90 15.89
CA PRO A 195 -7.41 17.55 16.35
C PRO A 195 -8.64 16.89 16.99
N GLY A 196 -8.94 15.65 16.57
CA GLY A 196 -10.05 14.87 17.12
C GLY A 196 -11.45 15.41 16.77
N ALA A 197 -11.57 16.33 15.82
CA ALA A 197 -12.85 16.65 15.22
C ALA A 197 -13.32 15.46 14.39
N GLU A 198 -14.54 14.97 14.64
CA GLU A 198 -15.17 13.96 13.78
C GLU A 198 -15.27 14.51 12.34
N ALA A 199 -14.82 13.72 11.36
CA ALA A 199 -14.93 14.02 9.94
C ALA A 199 -16.36 13.90 9.44
#